data_AF-A0A7Y9XU78-F1
#
_entry.id   AF-A0A7Y9XU78-F1
#
_cell.length_a   1.000
_cell.length_b   1.000
_cell.length_c   1.000
_cell.angle_alpha   90.00
_cell.angle_beta   90.00
_cell.angle_gamma   90.00
#
_symmetry.space_group_name_H-M   'P 1'
#
loop_
_entity.id
_entity.type
_entity.pdbx_description
1 polymer ?
#
loop_
_entity_poly.entity_id
_entity_poly.type
_entity_poly.pdbx_seq_one_letter_code
_entity_poly.pdbx_strand_id
1 'polypeptide(L)'
;MAKSIGERVNSALTEPRTRAADIEALIPEVTAERDRLAALAEQASGDAVNFGLGESDRDEASAKADKARREAEMLCRAIDQLGDRLGEKLASETRKTKERERADVIAERDALAARLRSEWPEIEAKIVELLTAVRANDERMRAAGVYEASAEAEARGCDGMFRVGVSSVRRLTEMKLPSFDRLAELAWPPPARIDSYALDLEDIRAKQLEAAEKARLAELASWKPHRFTTGFAHQSGHYIEVKTKLDPSEPTPTVVPIYNTRRVHEDPAETYEYLITAATAERLRGLGFTVERIDALGPEKVQ
;
A
#
# COMPACT_ATOMS: atom_id res chain seq x y z
N MET A 1 -34.06 31.34 35.22
CA MET A 1 -33.96 30.13 36.07
C MET A 1 -32.88 29.24 35.47
N ALA A 2 -32.03 28.61 36.29
CA ALA A 2 -31.04 27.66 35.79
C ALA A 2 -31.75 26.43 35.21
N LYS A 3 -31.25 25.90 34.08
CA LYS A 3 -31.78 24.67 33.48
C LYS A 3 -31.60 23.50 34.42
N SER A 4 -32.56 22.57 34.44
CA SER A 4 -32.42 21.34 35.23
C SER A 4 -31.29 20.46 34.69
N ILE A 5 -30.77 19.54 35.52
CA ILE A 5 -29.77 18.56 35.08
C ILE A 5 -30.30 17.73 33.89
N GLY A 6 -31.56 17.29 33.95
CA GLY A 6 -32.18 16.54 32.85
C GLY A 6 -32.25 17.32 31.54
N GLU A 7 -32.60 18.62 31.59
CA GLU A 7 -32.57 19.49 30.41
C GLU A 7 -31.16 19.66 29.84
N ARG A 8 -30.15 19.81 30.72
CA ARG A 8 -28.75 19.95 30.31
C ARG A 8 -28.20 18.68 29.69
N VAL A 9 -28.50 17.51 30.28
CA VAL A 9 -28.17 16.19 29.72
C VAL A 9 -28.81 16.03 28.35
N ASN A 10 -30.11 16.32 28.22
CA ASN A 10 -30.81 16.19 26.94
C ASN A 10 -30.26 17.16 25.89
N SER A 11 -29.99 18.42 26.25
CA SER A 11 -29.32 19.38 25.37
C SER A 11 -27.94 18.86 24.93
N ALA A 12 -27.14 18.33 25.85
CA ALA A 12 -25.80 17.82 25.54
C ALA A 12 -25.81 16.62 24.58
N LEU A 13 -26.79 15.72 24.73
CA LEU A 13 -26.94 14.54 23.87
C LEU A 13 -27.53 14.87 22.49
N THR A 14 -28.49 15.79 22.43
CA THR A 14 -29.26 16.05 21.20
C THR A 14 -28.71 17.21 20.36
N GLU A 15 -28.14 18.25 20.99
CA GLU A 15 -27.69 19.43 20.27
C GLU A 15 -26.33 19.17 19.58
N PRO A 16 -26.24 19.30 18.25
CA PRO A 16 -24.98 19.06 17.54
C PRO A 16 -23.87 20.07 17.90
N ARG A 17 -24.24 21.24 18.43
CA ARG A 17 -23.35 22.36 18.71
C ARG A 17 -22.69 22.31 20.10
N THR A 18 -23.12 21.39 20.97
CA THR A 18 -22.50 21.21 22.28
C THR A 18 -21.01 20.90 22.11
N ARG A 19 -20.17 21.60 22.88
CA ARG A 19 -18.71 21.46 22.83
C ARG A 19 -18.28 20.26 23.68
N ALA A 20 -17.16 19.64 23.33
CA ALA A 20 -16.59 18.53 24.12
C ALA A 20 -16.36 18.95 25.59
N ALA A 21 -15.80 20.14 25.81
CA ALA A 21 -15.56 20.67 27.15
C ALA A 21 -16.85 20.85 27.99
N ASP A 22 -17.98 21.19 27.36
CA ASP A 22 -19.25 21.34 28.07
C ASP A 22 -19.81 19.97 28.51
N ILE A 23 -19.61 18.93 27.70
CA ILE A 23 -20.00 17.55 28.02
C ILE A 23 -19.09 16.99 29.13
N GLU A 24 -17.79 17.23 29.02
CA GLU A 24 -16.78 16.83 30.02
C GLU A 24 -17.07 17.45 31.38
N ALA A 25 -17.43 18.74 31.44
CA ALA A 25 -17.82 19.42 32.67
C ALA A 25 -19.17 18.91 33.24
N LEU A 26 -20.10 18.46 32.38
CA LEU A 26 -21.41 17.99 32.80
C LEU A 26 -21.37 16.59 33.45
N ILE A 27 -20.50 15.69 32.97
CA ILE A 27 -20.37 14.33 33.51
C ILE A 27 -20.17 14.27 35.04
N PRO A 28 -19.22 15.02 35.66
CA PRO A 28 -19.05 14.99 37.11
C PRO A 28 -20.24 15.58 37.87
N GLU A 29 -20.97 16.54 37.30
CA GLU A 29 -22.20 17.07 37.91
C GLU A 29 -23.32 16.03 37.93
N VAL A 30 -23.53 15.33 36.82
CA VAL A 30 -24.50 14.22 36.70
C VAL A 30 -24.11 13.06 37.61
N THR A 31 -22.81 12.78 37.72
CA THR A 31 -22.24 11.77 38.63
C THR A 31 -22.54 12.11 40.10
N ALA A 32 -22.29 13.35 40.52
CA ALA A 32 -22.58 13.78 41.88
C ALA A 32 -24.08 13.69 42.21
N GLU A 33 -24.96 14.02 41.26
CA GLU A 33 -26.40 13.91 41.46
C GLU A 33 -26.87 12.45 41.53
N ARG A 34 -26.31 11.56 40.69
CA ARG A 34 -26.53 10.11 40.79
C ARG A 34 -26.15 9.60 42.17
N ASP A 35 -24.98 9.97 42.68
CA ASP A 35 -24.46 9.51 43.96
C ASP A 35 -25.32 10.02 45.13
N ARG A 36 -25.79 11.28 45.04
CA ARG A 36 -26.75 11.84 45.99
C ARG A 36 -28.06 11.05 46.02
N LEU A 37 -28.60 10.68 44.86
CA LEU A 37 -29.83 9.89 44.74
C LEU A 37 -29.63 8.45 45.22
N ALA A 38 -28.47 7.84 44.96
CA ALA A 38 -28.12 6.52 45.49
C ALA A 38 -28.08 6.52 47.02
N ALA A 39 -27.41 7.50 47.64
CA ALA A 39 -27.38 7.65 49.09
C ALA A 39 -28.77 7.88 49.70
N LEU A 40 -29.61 8.68 49.02
CA LEU A 40 -31.01 8.88 49.43
C LEU A 40 -31.83 7.58 49.36
N ALA A 41 -31.61 6.75 48.33
CA ALA A 41 -32.27 5.47 48.17
C ALA A 41 -31.86 4.49 49.29
N GLU A 42 -30.58 4.44 49.65
CA GLU A 42 -30.07 3.63 50.75
C GLU A 42 -30.66 4.06 52.10
N GLN A 43 -30.66 5.37 52.39
CA GLN A 43 -31.26 5.91 53.61
C GLN A 43 -32.75 5.57 53.71
N ALA A 44 -33.53 5.85 52.66
CA ALA A 44 -34.96 5.58 52.64
C ALA A 44 -35.28 4.07 52.71
N SER A 45 -34.42 3.22 52.15
CA SER A 45 -34.53 1.77 52.30
C SER A 45 -34.29 1.31 53.75
N GLY A 46 -33.40 1.99 54.49
CA GLY A 46 -33.19 1.75 55.92
C GLY A 46 -34.41 2.14 56.76
N ASP A 47 -35.04 3.28 56.44
CA ASP A 47 -36.25 3.74 57.12
C ASP A 47 -37.45 2.80 56.85
N ALA A 48 -37.58 2.27 55.63
CA ALA A 48 -38.68 1.36 55.26
C ALA A 48 -38.73 0.06 56.11
N VAL A 49 -37.59 -0.38 56.65
CA VAL A 49 -37.50 -1.58 57.49
C VAL A 49 -37.43 -1.27 58.99
N ASN A 50 -37.51 0.00 59.38
CA ASN A 50 -37.42 0.42 60.78
C ASN A 50 -38.75 0.21 61.52
N PHE A 51 -38.82 -0.81 62.37
CA PHE A 51 -40.01 -1.11 63.19
C PHE A 51 -40.37 -0.02 64.22
N GLY A 52 -39.49 0.96 64.45
CA GLY A 52 -39.81 2.13 65.27
C GLY A 52 -40.71 3.17 64.58
N LEU A 53 -40.92 3.05 63.26
CA LEU A 53 -41.77 3.93 62.48
C LEU A 53 -43.18 3.33 62.28
N GLY A 54 -44.16 4.20 62.01
CA GLY A 54 -45.52 3.77 61.65
C GLY A 54 -45.54 3.04 60.30
N GLU A 55 -46.58 2.24 60.06
CA GLU A 55 -46.76 1.53 58.79
C GLU A 55 -46.82 2.48 57.58
N SER A 56 -47.57 3.59 57.71
CA SER A 56 -47.64 4.63 56.66
C SER A 56 -46.26 5.23 56.32
N ASP A 57 -45.45 5.55 57.34
CA ASP A 57 -44.13 6.15 57.14
C ASP A 57 -43.17 5.18 56.44
N ARG A 58 -43.27 3.88 56.76
CA ARG A 58 -42.48 2.82 56.12
C ARG A 58 -42.84 2.66 54.64
N ASP A 59 -44.13 2.72 54.31
CA ASP A 59 -44.59 2.65 52.91
C ASP A 59 -44.13 3.87 52.11
N GLU A 60 -44.21 5.08 52.69
CA GLU A 60 -43.69 6.30 52.07
C GLU A 60 -42.17 6.23 51.84
N ALA A 61 -41.42 5.74 52.82
CA ALA A 61 -39.98 5.53 52.71
C ALA A 61 -39.62 4.53 51.60
N SER A 62 -40.39 3.43 51.49
CA SER A 62 -40.24 2.44 50.42
C SER A 62 -40.45 3.07 49.03
N ALA A 63 -41.55 3.80 48.83
CA ALA A 63 -41.85 4.48 47.57
C ALA A 63 -40.77 5.52 47.19
N LYS A 64 -40.23 6.23 48.19
CA LYS A 64 -39.13 7.18 48.02
C LYS A 64 -37.83 6.48 47.60
N ALA A 65 -37.50 5.35 48.21
CA ALA A 65 -36.32 4.55 47.87
C ALA A 65 -36.38 4.07 46.41
N ASP A 66 -37.53 3.50 45.99
CA ASP A 66 -37.73 3.01 44.63
C ASP A 66 -37.71 4.12 43.58
N LYS A 67 -38.22 5.31 43.91
CA LYS A 67 -38.11 6.48 43.03
C LYS A 67 -36.66 6.92 42.87
N ALA A 68 -35.94 7.09 43.97
CA ALA A 68 -34.54 7.52 43.96
C ALA A 68 -33.63 6.52 43.23
N ARG A 69 -33.85 5.21 43.41
CA ARG A 69 -33.11 4.16 42.69
C ARG A 69 -33.30 4.25 41.17
N ARG A 70 -34.55 4.40 40.70
CA ARG A 70 -34.85 4.56 39.27
C ARG A 70 -34.21 5.81 38.68
N GLU A 71 -34.24 6.93 39.41
CA GLU A 71 -33.60 8.17 38.97
C GLU A 71 -32.07 8.03 38.90
N ALA A 72 -31.45 7.39 39.89
CA ALA A 72 -30.01 7.10 39.88
C ALA A 72 -29.62 6.19 38.70
N GLU A 73 -30.40 5.14 38.40
CA GLU A 73 -30.18 4.26 37.24
C GLU A 73 -30.31 5.02 35.90
N MET A 74 -31.28 5.93 35.79
CA MET A 74 -31.41 6.79 34.60
C MET A 74 -30.19 7.69 34.41
N LEU A 75 -29.70 8.32 35.49
CA LEU A 75 -28.49 9.15 35.42
C LEU A 75 -27.23 8.32 35.12
N CYS A 76 -27.16 7.08 35.59
CA CYS A 76 -26.08 6.16 35.23
C CYS A 76 -26.01 5.95 33.71
N ARG A 77 -27.15 5.61 33.07
CA ARG A 77 -27.22 5.49 31.60
C ARG A 77 -26.91 6.80 30.88
N ALA A 78 -27.35 7.93 31.44
CA ALA A 78 -27.05 9.23 30.87
C ALA A 78 -25.54 9.55 30.92
N ILE A 79 -24.84 9.15 31.98
CA ILE A 79 -23.37 9.29 32.08
C ILE A 79 -22.68 8.47 30.99
N ASP A 80 -23.10 7.22 30.78
CA ASP A 80 -22.54 6.37 29.72
C ASP A 80 -22.74 7.03 28.34
N GLN A 81 -23.95 7.50 28.04
CA GLN A 81 -24.27 8.19 26.78
C GLN A 81 -23.47 9.48 26.59
N LEU A 82 -23.27 10.27 27.65
CA LEU A 82 -22.43 11.47 27.61
C LEU A 82 -20.96 11.11 27.38
N GLY A 83 -20.48 10.01 27.98
CA GLY A 83 -19.14 9.47 27.78
C GLY A 83 -18.89 9.06 26.33
N ASP A 84 -19.80 8.29 25.74
CA ASP A 84 -19.75 7.91 24.33
C ASP A 84 -19.72 9.15 23.43
N ARG A 85 -20.62 10.09 23.69
CA ARG A 85 -20.73 11.34 22.93
C ARG A 85 -19.48 12.21 23.02
N LEU A 86 -18.86 12.29 24.19
CA LEU A 86 -17.59 12.98 24.40
C LEU A 86 -16.48 12.31 23.58
N GLY A 87 -16.40 10.98 23.61
CA GLY A 87 -15.46 10.21 22.81
C GLY A 87 -15.59 10.49 21.31
N GLU A 88 -16.81 10.48 20.78
CA GLU A 88 -17.09 10.83 19.37
C GLU A 88 -16.61 12.24 19.02
N LYS A 89 -16.88 13.22 19.89
CA LYS A 89 -16.51 14.63 19.68
C LYS A 89 -15.00 14.81 19.65
N LEU A 90 -14.29 14.25 20.64
CA LEU A 90 -12.84 14.32 20.72
C LEU A 90 -12.16 13.62 19.54
N ALA A 91 -12.69 12.47 19.10
CA ALA A 91 -12.21 11.78 17.92
C ALA A 91 -12.41 12.62 16.64
N SER A 92 -13.57 13.27 16.50
CA SER A 92 -13.87 14.16 15.37
C SER A 92 -12.94 15.38 15.34
N GLU A 93 -12.73 16.04 16.48
CA GLU A 93 -11.82 17.19 16.59
C GLU A 93 -10.38 16.80 16.27
N THR A 94 -9.89 15.70 16.84
CA THR A 94 -8.56 15.16 16.55
C THR A 94 -8.38 14.88 15.07
N ARG A 95 -9.38 14.27 14.42
CA ARG A 95 -9.36 14.01 12.98
C ARG A 95 -9.29 15.30 12.17
N LYS A 96 -10.10 16.30 12.49
CA LYS A 96 -10.09 17.60 11.79
C LYS A 96 -8.76 18.33 11.95
N THR A 97 -8.17 18.31 13.15
CA THR A 97 -6.86 18.90 13.40
C THR A 97 -5.79 18.21 12.56
N LYS A 98 -5.77 16.87 12.53
CA LYS A 98 -4.85 16.10 11.68
C LYS A 98 -5.05 16.36 10.18
N GLU A 99 -6.30 16.46 9.73
CA GLU A 99 -6.62 16.77 8.33
C GLU A 99 -6.13 18.18 7.95
N ARG A 100 -6.28 19.16 8.83
CA ARG A 100 -5.76 20.52 8.64
C ARG A 100 -4.23 20.55 8.61
N GLU A 101 -3.58 19.95 9.60
CA GLU A 101 -2.11 19.89 9.67
C GLU A 101 -1.54 19.19 8.43
N ARG A 102 -2.17 18.09 7.97
CA ARG A 102 -1.80 17.43 6.73
C ARG A 102 -1.93 18.36 5.52
N ALA A 103 -2.99 19.16 5.44
CA ALA A 103 -3.17 20.11 4.35
C ALA A 103 -2.10 21.21 4.38
N ASP A 104 -1.77 21.73 5.56
CA ASP A 104 -0.73 22.75 5.75
C ASP A 104 0.66 22.22 5.36
N VAL A 105 1.02 21.00 5.78
CA VAL A 105 2.29 20.34 5.40
C VAL A 105 2.37 20.08 3.89
N ILE A 106 1.27 19.68 3.25
CA ILE A 106 1.25 19.48 1.79
C ILE A 106 1.43 20.82 1.06
N ALA A 107 0.78 21.89 1.52
CA ALA A 107 0.93 23.22 0.95
C ALA A 107 2.37 23.74 1.08
N GLU A 108 3.00 23.54 2.24
CA GLU A 108 4.41 23.89 2.45
C GLU A 108 5.34 23.11 1.52
N ARG A 109 5.15 21.78 1.42
CA ARG A 109 5.91 20.94 0.49
C ARG A 109 5.78 21.44 -0.95
N ASP A 110 4.57 21.77 -1.38
CA ASP A 110 4.31 22.19 -2.76
C ASP A 110 4.92 23.57 -3.04
N ALA A 111 4.90 24.48 -2.06
CA ALA A 111 5.58 25.77 -2.13
C ALA A 111 7.11 25.61 -2.23
N LEU A 112 7.71 24.73 -1.41
CA LEU A 112 9.13 24.40 -1.49
C LEU A 112 9.50 23.77 -2.83
N ALA A 113 8.68 22.84 -3.33
CA ALA A 113 8.89 22.21 -4.62
C ALA A 113 8.77 23.21 -5.79
N ALA A 114 7.85 24.17 -5.71
CA ALA A 114 7.73 25.25 -6.70
C ALA A 114 8.97 26.16 -6.66
N ARG A 115 9.43 26.54 -5.46
CA ARG A 115 10.63 27.34 -5.28
C ARG A 115 11.87 26.65 -5.84
N LEU A 116 12.07 25.37 -5.51
CA LEU A 116 13.17 24.58 -6.03
C LEU A 116 13.13 24.50 -7.56
N ARG A 117 11.97 24.24 -8.16
CA ARG A 117 11.84 24.23 -9.63
C ARG A 117 12.18 25.56 -10.29
N SER A 118 11.91 26.67 -9.60
CA SER A 118 12.18 28.02 -10.14
C SER A 118 13.64 28.45 -9.96
N GLU A 119 14.22 28.22 -8.78
CA GLU A 119 15.54 28.76 -8.40
C GLU A 119 16.68 27.81 -8.78
N TRP A 120 16.46 26.49 -8.70
CA TRP A 120 17.53 25.51 -8.83
C TRP A 120 18.22 25.53 -10.20
N PRO A 121 17.52 25.60 -11.35
CA PRO A 121 18.20 25.57 -12.65
C PRO A 121 19.22 26.70 -12.84
N GLU A 122 18.92 27.91 -12.33
CA GLU A 122 19.85 29.04 -12.38
C GLU A 122 21.06 28.81 -11.45
N ILE A 123 20.83 28.27 -10.25
CA ILE A 123 21.90 27.93 -9.31
C ILE A 123 22.80 26.83 -9.89
N GLU A 124 22.19 25.78 -10.44
CA GLU A 124 22.87 24.67 -11.10
C GLU A 124 23.77 25.17 -12.23
N ALA A 125 23.25 26.02 -13.12
CA ALA A 125 24.01 26.62 -14.21
C ALA A 125 25.22 27.42 -13.71
N LYS A 126 25.04 28.26 -12.68
CA LYS A 126 26.14 29.04 -12.09
C LYS A 126 27.22 28.16 -11.47
N ILE A 127 26.83 27.10 -10.75
CA ILE A 127 27.79 26.16 -10.16
C ILE A 127 28.58 25.46 -11.27
N VAL A 128 27.90 24.95 -12.31
CA VAL A 128 28.55 24.27 -13.44
C VAL A 128 29.51 25.21 -14.17
N GLU A 129 29.12 26.46 -14.42
CA GLU A 129 29.96 27.48 -15.04
C GLU A 129 31.25 27.71 -14.25
N LEU A 130 31.14 27.93 -12.93
CA LEU A 130 32.29 28.16 -12.06
C LEU A 130 33.23 26.95 -12.02
N LEU A 131 32.70 25.74 -11.85
CA LEU A 131 33.52 24.53 -11.78
C LEU A 131 34.20 24.22 -13.13
N THR A 132 33.53 24.52 -14.24
CA THR A 132 34.11 24.42 -15.59
C THR A 132 35.27 25.40 -15.75
N ALA A 133 35.09 26.65 -15.33
CA ALA A 133 36.12 27.68 -15.42
C ALA A 133 37.36 27.35 -14.57
N VAL A 134 37.15 26.85 -13.34
CA VAL A 134 38.24 26.38 -12.47
C VAL A 134 39.01 25.25 -13.14
N ARG A 135 38.31 24.21 -13.65
CA ARG A 135 38.96 23.09 -14.32
C ARG A 135 39.75 23.53 -15.56
N ALA A 136 39.18 24.41 -16.38
CA ALA A 136 39.86 24.95 -17.56
C ALA A 136 41.08 25.82 -17.19
N ASN A 137 41.03 26.56 -16.06
CA ASN A 137 42.17 27.30 -15.55
C ASN A 137 43.29 26.36 -15.08
N ASP A 138 42.96 25.31 -14.31
CA ASP A 138 43.93 24.30 -13.88
C ASP A 138 44.63 23.62 -15.06
N GLU A 139 43.87 23.27 -16.09
CA GLU A 139 44.40 22.67 -17.32
C GLU A 139 45.35 23.63 -18.06
N ARG A 140 45.00 24.93 -18.15
CA ARG A 140 45.87 25.96 -18.73
C ARG A 140 47.13 26.21 -17.90
N MET A 141 47.03 26.28 -16.57
CA MET A 141 48.18 26.43 -15.67
C MET A 141 49.16 25.27 -15.85
N ARG A 142 48.64 24.02 -15.88
CA ARG A 142 49.44 22.83 -16.14
C ARG A 142 50.12 22.88 -17.51
N ALA A 143 49.41 23.28 -18.56
CA ALA A 143 49.97 23.40 -19.91
C ALA A 143 51.06 24.49 -20.01
N ALA A 144 50.93 25.56 -19.21
CA ALA A 144 51.91 26.65 -19.12
C ALA A 144 53.09 26.33 -18.17
N GLY A 145 53.09 25.18 -17.49
CA GLY A 145 54.11 24.82 -16.50
C GLY A 145 54.03 25.64 -15.21
N VAL A 146 52.87 26.24 -14.91
CA VAL A 146 52.61 26.98 -13.68
C VAL A 146 52.09 26.00 -12.62
N TYR A 147 52.86 25.82 -11.54
CA TYR A 147 52.57 24.89 -10.44
C TYR A 147 52.15 25.60 -9.15
N GLU A 148 51.54 26.77 -9.27
CA GLU A 148 50.95 27.50 -8.14
C GLU A 148 49.64 26.85 -7.68
N ALA A 149 49.10 27.29 -6.54
CA ALA A 149 47.81 26.84 -6.04
C ALA A 149 46.71 27.11 -7.09
N SER A 150 45.78 26.16 -7.25
CA SER A 150 44.66 26.36 -8.19
C SER A 150 43.76 27.51 -7.74
N ALA A 151 42.97 28.05 -8.66
CA ALA A 151 42.00 29.09 -8.35
C ALA A 151 41.04 28.69 -7.20
N GLU A 152 40.65 27.42 -7.12
CA GLU A 152 39.84 26.93 -6.00
C GLU A 152 40.65 26.85 -4.69
N ALA A 153 41.90 26.40 -4.73
CA ALA A 153 42.74 26.33 -3.54
C ALA A 153 42.97 27.74 -2.95
N GLU A 154 43.31 28.71 -3.80
CA GLU A 154 43.47 30.12 -3.42
C GLU A 154 42.18 30.68 -2.79
N ALA A 155 41.03 30.49 -3.45
CA ALA A 155 39.74 30.98 -2.95
C ALA A 155 39.34 30.37 -1.59
N ARG A 156 39.85 29.18 -1.27
CA ARG A 156 39.57 28.45 -0.02
C ARG A 156 40.68 28.58 1.03
N GLY A 157 41.77 29.31 0.73
CA GLY A 157 42.94 29.40 1.58
C GLY A 157 43.66 28.06 1.79
N CYS A 158 43.57 27.16 0.82
CA CYS A 158 44.25 25.87 0.82
C CYS A 158 45.61 25.98 0.13
N ASP A 159 46.57 25.14 0.53
CA ASP A 159 47.80 24.97 -0.24
C ASP A 159 47.55 24.24 -1.57
N GLY A 160 48.58 24.16 -2.43
CA GLY A 160 48.50 23.44 -3.71
C GLY A 160 48.20 21.94 -3.60
N MET A 161 48.30 21.37 -2.39
CA MET A 161 47.94 19.98 -2.08
C MET A 161 46.53 19.86 -1.50
N PHE A 162 45.74 20.94 -1.55
CA PHE A 162 44.39 21.04 -1.00
C PHE A 162 44.33 20.70 0.50
N ARG A 163 45.24 21.26 1.28
CA ARG A 163 45.25 21.12 2.74
C ARG A 163 44.96 22.44 3.45
N VAL A 164 44.30 22.33 4.60
CA VAL A 164 44.17 23.38 5.60
C VAL A 164 44.82 22.86 6.88
N GLY A 165 46.02 23.36 7.19
CA GLY A 165 46.87 22.79 8.24
C GLY A 165 47.29 21.35 7.90
N VAL A 166 46.90 20.39 8.75
CA VAL A 166 47.19 18.95 8.55
C VAL A 166 46.07 18.19 7.84
N SER A 167 44.91 18.82 7.63
CA SER A 167 43.72 18.17 7.09
C SER A 167 43.65 18.32 5.57
N SER A 168 43.39 17.22 4.87
CA SER A 168 43.08 17.26 3.44
C SER A 168 41.63 17.69 3.22
N VAL A 169 41.42 18.47 2.18
CA VAL A 169 40.12 19.03 1.79
C VAL A 169 39.76 18.52 0.39
N ARG A 170 38.52 18.05 0.22
CA ARG A 170 38.05 17.58 -1.08
C ARG A 170 37.83 18.75 -2.03
N ARG A 171 38.22 18.57 -3.30
CA ARG A 171 38.02 19.56 -4.36
C ARG A 171 36.55 19.66 -4.74
N LEU A 172 36.06 20.87 -4.99
CA LEU A 172 34.71 21.12 -5.48
C LEU A 172 34.54 20.56 -6.90
N THR A 173 35.60 20.58 -7.71
CA THR A 173 35.58 19.97 -9.04
C THR A 173 35.38 18.45 -9.02
N GLU A 174 35.54 17.80 -7.86
CA GLU A 174 35.27 16.36 -7.65
C GLU A 174 33.89 16.06 -7.05
N MET A 175 33.07 17.09 -6.78
CA MET A 175 31.69 16.88 -6.34
C MET A 175 30.83 16.30 -7.47
N LYS A 176 29.74 15.65 -7.07
CA LYS A 176 28.67 15.23 -7.99
C LYS A 176 27.46 16.12 -7.74
N LEU A 177 27.05 16.89 -8.75
CA LEU A 177 25.85 17.70 -8.71
C LEU A 177 24.78 16.99 -9.55
N PRO A 178 23.69 16.48 -8.95
CA PRO A 178 22.55 15.95 -9.71
C PRO A 178 21.91 17.05 -10.55
N SER A 179 21.45 16.71 -11.76
CA SER A 179 20.66 17.67 -12.55
C SER A 179 19.19 17.61 -12.17
N PHE A 180 18.56 18.77 -11.99
CA PHE A 180 17.11 18.86 -11.82
C PHE A 180 16.35 18.60 -13.12
N ASP A 181 16.89 19.06 -14.25
CA ASP A 181 16.25 18.90 -15.56
C ASP A 181 16.46 17.49 -16.13
N ARG A 182 17.58 16.85 -15.78
CA ARG A 182 17.93 15.50 -16.23
C ARG A 182 18.09 14.58 -15.04
N LEU A 183 16.97 14.04 -14.57
CA LEU A 183 16.88 13.24 -13.33
C LEU A 183 17.81 12.02 -13.27
N ALA A 184 18.24 11.48 -14.42
CA ALA A 184 19.16 10.36 -14.52
C ALA A 184 20.63 10.78 -14.73
N GLU A 185 20.91 12.07 -14.89
CA GLU A 185 22.23 12.61 -15.20
C GLU A 185 22.76 13.52 -14.08
N LEU A 186 24.08 13.71 -14.08
CA LEU A 186 24.72 14.71 -13.26
C LEU A 186 24.84 16.02 -14.06
N ALA A 187 24.54 17.15 -13.43
CA ALA A 187 24.92 18.46 -13.94
C ALA A 187 26.45 18.65 -13.85
N TRP A 188 27.08 18.11 -12.80
CA TRP A 188 28.53 18.13 -12.63
C TRP A 188 29.09 16.82 -12.05
N PRO A 189 30.23 16.31 -12.56
CA PRO A 189 30.78 16.67 -13.86
C PRO A 189 29.75 16.35 -14.96
N PRO A 190 29.67 17.16 -16.03
CA PRO A 190 28.75 16.86 -17.11
C PRO A 190 29.06 15.45 -17.63
N PRO A 191 28.04 14.60 -17.86
CA PRO A 191 28.27 13.26 -18.35
C PRO A 191 29.11 13.37 -19.60
N ALA A 192 30.25 12.68 -19.61
CA ALA A 192 30.85 12.32 -20.89
C ALA A 192 29.73 11.58 -21.61
N ARG A 193 29.15 12.17 -22.66
CA ARG A 193 28.12 11.49 -23.44
C ARG A 193 28.77 10.22 -23.98
N ILE A 194 28.58 9.12 -23.28
CA ILE A 194 28.92 7.82 -23.80
C ILE A 194 27.67 7.44 -24.58
N ASP A 195 27.70 7.61 -25.89
CA ASP A 195 26.67 7.12 -26.81
C ASP A 195 26.49 5.58 -26.74
N SER A 196 27.19 4.88 -25.83
CA SER A 196 27.18 3.42 -25.69
C SER A 196 25.88 2.84 -25.13
N TYR A 197 25.10 3.62 -24.35
CA TYR A 197 23.94 3.04 -23.67
C TYR A 197 22.79 2.68 -24.64
N ALA A 198 22.69 3.38 -25.77
CA ALA A 198 21.74 3.04 -26.83
C ALA A 198 22.17 1.76 -27.59
N LEU A 199 23.47 1.58 -27.80
CA LEU A 199 24.03 0.37 -28.43
C LEU A 199 23.86 -0.87 -27.54
N ASP A 200 24.00 -0.73 -26.22
CA ASP A 200 23.86 -1.86 -25.29
C ASP A 200 22.43 -2.39 -25.19
N LEU A 201 21.41 -1.53 -25.30
CA LEU A 201 20.00 -1.94 -25.19
C LEU A 201 19.52 -2.72 -26.42
N GLU A 202 19.97 -2.36 -27.62
CA GLU A 202 19.67 -3.10 -28.85
C GLU A 202 20.30 -4.49 -28.82
N ASP A 203 21.56 -4.59 -28.37
CA ASP A 203 22.26 -5.86 -28.19
C ASP A 203 21.63 -6.76 -27.12
N ILE A 204 21.19 -6.18 -25.99
CA ILE A 204 20.48 -6.93 -24.95
C ILE A 204 19.14 -7.44 -25.49
N ARG A 205 18.41 -6.63 -26.26
CA ARG A 205 17.12 -7.02 -26.84
C ARG A 205 17.27 -8.11 -27.90
N ALA A 206 18.31 -8.03 -28.73
CA ALA A 206 18.64 -9.05 -29.71
C ALA A 206 18.93 -10.41 -29.03
N LYS A 207 19.76 -10.40 -27.97
CA LYS A 207 20.07 -11.62 -27.18
C LYS A 207 18.84 -12.22 -26.50
N GLN A 208 17.94 -11.37 -26.00
CA GLN A 208 16.68 -11.84 -25.39
C GLN A 208 15.75 -12.50 -26.42
N LEU A 209 15.65 -11.94 -27.63
CA LEU A 209 14.85 -12.52 -28.71
C LEU A 209 15.43 -13.86 -29.18
N GLU A 210 16.74 -13.95 -29.35
CA GLU A 210 17.42 -15.20 -29.73
C GLU A 210 17.24 -16.29 -28.66
N ALA A 211 17.38 -15.93 -27.38
CA ALA A 211 17.15 -16.85 -26.27
C ALA A 211 15.69 -17.33 -26.21
N ALA A 212 14.73 -16.43 -26.43
CA ALA A 212 13.30 -16.76 -26.47
C ALA A 212 12.96 -17.66 -27.66
N GLU A 213 13.53 -17.41 -28.84
CA GLU A 213 13.33 -18.26 -30.02
C GLU A 213 13.93 -19.65 -29.82
N LYS A 214 15.14 -19.74 -29.26
CA LYS A 214 15.78 -21.00 -28.92
C LYS A 214 14.98 -21.78 -27.89
N ALA A 215 14.46 -21.12 -26.86
CA ALA A 215 13.58 -21.74 -25.87
C ALA A 215 12.29 -22.26 -26.51
N ARG A 216 11.65 -21.47 -27.38
CA ARG A 216 10.44 -21.88 -28.12
C ARG A 216 10.68 -23.09 -29.02
N LEU A 217 11.82 -23.13 -29.73
CA LEU A 217 12.18 -24.26 -30.59
C LEU A 217 12.49 -25.52 -29.79
N ALA A 218 13.19 -25.38 -28.65
CA ALA A 218 13.45 -26.49 -27.74
C ALA A 218 12.16 -27.03 -27.12
N GLU A 219 11.23 -26.13 -26.76
CA GLU A 219 9.91 -26.49 -26.27
C GLU A 219 9.12 -27.28 -27.33
N LEU A 220 8.99 -26.76 -28.56
CA LEU A 220 8.29 -27.45 -29.66
C LEU A 220 8.90 -28.82 -29.99
N ALA A 221 10.23 -28.95 -29.94
CA ALA A 221 10.92 -30.22 -30.17
C ALA A 221 10.65 -31.26 -29.06
N SER A 222 10.31 -30.81 -27.85
CA SER A 222 9.96 -31.69 -26.73
C SER A 222 8.55 -32.29 -26.84
N TRP A 223 7.71 -31.77 -27.74
CA TRP A 223 6.34 -32.23 -27.88
C TRP A 223 6.31 -33.53 -28.67
N LYS A 224 5.49 -34.47 -28.22
CA LYS A 224 5.34 -35.78 -28.86
C LYS A 224 3.90 -35.99 -29.28
N PRO A 225 3.65 -36.68 -30.40
CA PRO A 225 2.31 -36.99 -30.83
C PRO A 225 1.69 -38.04 -29.91
N HIS A 226 0.52 -37.72 -29.36
CA HIS A 226 -0.26 -38.61 -28.53
C HIS A 226 -1.66 -38.77 -29.11
N ARG A 227 -2.20 -39.97 -28.96
CA ARG A 227 -3.59 -40.34 -29.21
C ARG A 227 -4.28 -40.38 -27.86
N PHE A 228 -5.50 -39.86 -27.74
CA PHE A 228 -6.30 -40.15 -26.54
C PHE A 228 -7.74 -40.50 -26.85
N THR A 229 -8.29 -41.36 -25.99
CA THR A 229 -9.63 -41.91 -26.11
C THR A 229 -10.37 -41.61 -24.82
N THR A 230 -11.56 -41.04 -24.92
CA THR A 230 -12.41 -40.75 -23.76
C THR A 230 -13.18 -42.01 -23.37
N GLY A 231 -12.90 -42.54 -22.17
CA GLY A 231 -13.56 -43.76 -21.68
C GLY A 231 -15.06 -43.61 -21.35
N PHE A 232 -15.66 -42.43 -21.50
CA PHE A 232 -17.08 -42.21 -21.24
C PHE A 232 -17.94 -42.59 -22.45
N ALA A 233 -18.14 -43.90 -22.60
CA ALA A 233 -19.32 -44.41 -23.27
C ALA A 233 -20.55 -44.13 -22.38
N HIS A 234 -21.27 -43.06 -22.67
CA HIS A 234 -22.73 -43.08 -22.89
C HIS A 234 -23.38 -41.70 -22.77
N GLN A 235 -24.11 -41.34 -23.84
CA GLN A 235 -25.27 -40.45 -23.86
C GLN A 235 -25.03 -38.95 -23.62
N SER A 236 -24.59 -38.24 -24.65
CA SER A 236 -25.28 -37.07 -25.25
C SER A 236 -24.30 -36.23 -26.07
N GLY A 237 -24.78 -35.65 -27.15
CA GLY A 237 -23.96 -34.99 -28.16
C GLY A 237 -23.12 -33.82 -27.65
N HIS A 238 -21.94 -33.72 -28.26
CA HIS A 238 -21.10 -32.54 -28.47
C HIS A 238 -19.80 -32.38 -27.66
N TYR A 239 -18.73 -32.54 -28.45
CA TYR A 239 -17.42 -31.89 -28.49
C TYR A 239 -16.61 -31.78 -27.20
N ILE A 240 -15.44 -32.41 -27.19
CA ILE A 240 -14.31 -31.91 -26.40
C ILE A 240 -13.66 -30.78 -27.20
N GLU A 241 -14.14 -29.56 -26.96
CA GLU A 241 -13.34 -28.37 -27.20
C GLU A 241 -12.27 -28.31 -26.11
N VAL A 242 -11.00 -28.59 -26.42
CA VAL A 242 -9.91 -28.31 -25.48
C VAL A 242 -9.69 -26.80 -25.46
N LYS A 243 -10.40 -26.14 -24.56
CA LYS A 243 -10.06 -24.83 -24.03
C LYS A 243 -9.86 -25.00 -22.53
N THR A 244 -8.62 -24.91 -22.02
CA THR A 244 -8.45 -24.61 -20.61
C THR A 244 -9.07 -23.24 -20.33
N LYS A 245 -10.11 -23.24 -19.49
CA LYS A 245 -10.87 -22.09 -19.03
C LYS A 245 -10.64 -21.95 -17.52
N LEU A 246 -10.41 -20.70 -17.10
CA LEU A 246 -10.29 -20.13 -15.76
C LEU A 246 -10.51 -21.08 -14.56
N ASP A 247 -9.49 -21.15 -13.71
CA ASP A 247 -9.69 -21.16 -12.27
C ASP A 247 -10.08 -19.72 -11.84
N PRO A 248 -11.18 -19.49 -11.10
CA PRO A 248 -11.53 -18.15 -10.62
C PRO A 248 -10.58 -17.59 -9.55
N SER A 249 -9.58 -18.35 -9.09
CA SER A 249 -8.54 -17.93 -8.15
C SER A 249 -7.13 -17.81 -8.74
N GLU A 250 -6.91 -18.24 -9.99
CA GLU A 250 -5.62 -18.07 -10.69
C GLU A 250 -5.78 -17.15 -11.92
N PRO A 251 -5.02 -16.04 -12.04
CA PRO A 251 -5.26 -15.04 -13.08
C PRO A 251 -4.82 -15.45 -14.49
N THR A 252 -4.12 -16.57 -14.67
CA THR A 252 -3.71 -17.04 -16.00
C THR A 252 -3.91 -18.55 -16.16
N PRO A 253 -4.77 -18.98 -17.10
CA PRO A 253 -4.96 -20.39 -17.39
C PRO A 253 -3.64 -21.00 -17.87
N THR A 254 -3.28 -22.17 -17.37
CA THR A 254 -2.25 -22.99 -18.03
C THR A 254 -2.82 -23.39 -19.38
N VAL A 255 -2.41 -22.67 -20.43
CA VAL A 255 -2.69 -23.02 -21.81
C VAL A 255 -2.02 -24.37 -22.04
N VAL A 256 -2.81 -25.40 -22.29
CA VAL A 256 -2.29 -26.63 -22.87
C VAL A 256 -2.40 -26.43 -24.37
N PRO A 257 -1.29 -26.15 -25.07
CA PRO A 257 -1.34 -26.03 -26.51
C PRO A 257 -1.59 -27.42 -27.08
N ILE A 258 -2.76 -27.58 -27.69
CA ILE A 258 -3.21 -28.81 -28.32
C ILE A 258 -3.34 -28.49 -29.80
N TYR A 259 -2.38 -28.93 -30.59
CA TYR A 259 -2.45 -28.80 -32.04
C TYR A 259 -3.14 -30.03 -32.62
N ASN A 260 -4.31 -29.83 -33.21
CA ASN A 260 -5.04 -30.87 -33.92
C ASN A 260 -4.44 -31.03 -35.32
N THR A 261 -3.92 -32.22 -35.63
CA THR A 261 -3.30 -32.49 -36.93
C THR A 261 -4.23 -33.18 -37.92
N ARG A 262 -5.41 -33.69 -37.52
CA ARG A 262 -6.35 -34.37 -38.42
C ARG A 262 -7.75 -34.57 -37.80
N ARG A 263 -8.81 -34.27 -38.56
CA ARG A 263 -10.19 -34.75 -38.28
C ARG A 263 -10.46 -36.02 -39.08
N VAL A 264 -10.77 -37.12 -38.40
CA VAL A 264 -11.31 -38.33 -39.02
C VAL A 264 -12.75 -38.49 -38.54
N HIS A 265 -13.73 -38.47 -39.46
CA HIS A 265 -15.14 -38.74 -39.16
C HIS A 265 -15.56 -40.04 -39.83
N GLU A 266 -16.18 -40.93 -39.04
CA GLU A 266 -17.33 -41.82 -39.32
C GLU A 266 -17.37 -42.96 -38.25
N ASP A 267 -17.90 -42.66 -37.04
CA ASP A 267 -18.48 -43.55 -35.98
C ASP A 267 -17.74 -44.85 -35.48
N PRO A 268 -17.88 -45.36 -34.22
CA PRO A 268 -18.20 -44.81 -32.91
C PRO A 268 -17.02 -45.09 -31.93
N ALA A 269 -16.00 -44.24 -31.94
CA ALA A 269 -15.10 -43.97 -30.80
C ALA A 269 -14.13 -42.87 -31.26
N GLU A 270 -14.59 -41.61 -31.25
CA GLU A 270 -13.83 -40.48 -31.79
C GLU A 270 -12.43 -40.42 -31.20
N THR A 271 -11.45 -40.74 -32.04
CA THR A 271 -10.03 -40.68 -31.71
C THR A 271 -9.45 -39.41 -32.32
N TYR A 272 -8.72 -38.64 -31.53
CA TYR A 272 -8.02 -37.45 -32.00
C TYR A 272 -6.51 -37.56 -31.74
N GLU A 273 -5.72 -37.08 -32.69
CA GLU A 273 -4.27 -36.99 -32.58
C GLU A 273 -3.87 -35.57 -32.18
N TYR A 274 -3.07 -35.48 -31.11
CA TYR A 274 -2.65 -34.20 -30.56
C TYR A 274 -1.18 -34.23 -30.16
N LEU A 275 -0.47 -33.15 -30.48
CA LEU A 275 0.83 -32.88 -29.89
C LEU A 275 0.64 -32.31 -28.50
N ILE A 276 1.07 -33.04 -27.48
CA ILE A 276 1.02 -32.61 -26.08
C ILE A 276 2.36 -32.88 -25.39
N THR A 277 2.67 -32.12 -24.34
CA THR A 277 3.84 -32.36 -23.50
C THR A 277 3.66 -33.63 -22.65
N ALA A 278 4.76 -34.22 -22.19
CA ALA A 278 4.71 -35.40 -21.30
C ALA A 278 3.94 -35.10 -20.00
N ALA A 279 4.13 -33.91 -19.42
CA ALA A 279 3.40 -33.49 -18.21
C ALA A 279 1.89 -33.38 -18.45
N THR A 280 1.48 -32.86 -19.62
CA THR A 280 0.08 -32.83 -20.04
C THR A 280 -0.49 -34.25 -20.18
N ALA A 281 0.26 -35.17 -20.79
CA ALA A 281 -0.16 -36.55 -20.97
C ALA A 281 -0.45 -37.23 -19.61
N GLU A 282 0.43 -37.07 -18.61
CA GLU A 282 0.20 -37.59 -17.27
C GLU A 282 -1.02 -36.96 -16.59
N ARG A 283 -1.21 -35.65 -16.74
CA ARG A 283 -2.38 -34.95 -16.16
C ARG A 283 -3.69 -35.46 -16.75
N LEU A 284 -3.74 -35.68 -18.07
CA LEU A 284 -4.91 -36.25 -18.74
C LEU A 284 -5.17 -37.69 -18.29
N ARG A 285 -4.14 -38.52 -18.09
CA ARG A 285 -4.32 -39.87 -17.51
C ARG A 285 -4.91 -39.83 -16.11
N GLY A 286 -4.45 -38.90 -15.27
CA GLY A 286 -5.00 -38.68 -13.92
C GLY A 286 -6.48 -38.27 -13.91
N LEU A 287 -6.96 -37.65 -14.99
CA LEU A 287 -8.38 -37.28 -15.19
C LEU A 287 -9.23 -38.42 -15.79
N GLY A 288 -8.66 -39.62 -15.97
CA GLY A 288 -9.36 -40.80 -16.48
C GLY A 288 -9.38 -40.93 -18.00
N PHE A 289 -8.56 -40.14 -18.72
CA PHE A 289 -8.38 -40.31 -20.17
C PHE A 289 -7.37 -41.43 -20.45
N THR A 290 -7.63 -42.23 -21.48
CA THR A 290 -6.61 -43.13 -22.03
C THR A 290 -5.72 -42.32 -22.96
N VAL A 291 -4.45 -42.12 -22.61
CA VAL A 291 -3.48 -41.34 -23.41
C VAL A 291 -2.31 -42.22 -23.83
N GLU A 292 -2.22 -42.48 -25.12
CA GLU A 292 -1.22 -43.34 -25.76
C GLU A 292 -0.27 -42.52 -26.62
N ARG A 293 1.02 -42.85 -26.60
CA ARG A 293 2.00 -42.25 -27.50
C ARG A 293 1.89 -42.88 -28.88
N ILE A 294 1.80 -42.07 -29.93
CA ILE A 294 1.60 -42.59 -31.30
C ILE A 294 2.80 -43.41 -31.77
N ASP A 295 4.02 -43.03 -31.37
CA ASP A 295 5.23 -43.78 -31.69
C ASP A 295 5.37 -45.12 -30.94
N ALA A 296 4.57 -45.33 -29.89
CA ALA A 296 4.47 -46.62 -29.18
C ALA A 296 3.39 -47.53 -29.77
N LEU A 297 2.51 -47.00 -30.64
CA LEU A 297 1.54 -47.78 -31.39
C LEU A 297 2.24 -48.28 -32.66
N GLY A 298 2.48 -49.59 -32.76
CA GLY A 298 3.10 -50.18 -33.96
C GLY A 298 2.38 -49.75 -35.26
N PRO A 299 3.07 -49.79 -36.42
CA PRO A 299 2.59 -49.19 -37.68
C PRO A 299 1.22 -49.70 -38.14
N GLU A 300 0.80 -50.89 -37.69
CA GLU A 300 -0.51 -51.49 -37.99
C GLU A 300 -1.71 -50.78 -37.30
N LYS A 301 -1.46 -49.93 -36.28
CA LYS A 301 -2.51 -49.22 -35.53
C LYS A 301 -2.61 -47.72 -35.82
N VAL A 302 -1.83 -47.23 -36.79
CA VAL A 302 -1.72 -45.81 -37.17
C VAL A 302 -2.48 -45.50 -38.49
N GLN A 303 -3.27 -46.45 -39.01
CA GLN A 303 -4.16 -46.23 -40.16
C GLN A 303 -5.47 -45.57 -39.77
#